data_AF-A0A920S1F9-F1
#
_entry.id   AF-A0A920S1F9-F1
#
_cell.length_a   1.000
_cell.length_b   1.000
_cell.length_c   1.000
_cell.angle_alpha   90.00
_cell.angle_beta   90.00
_cell.angle_gamma   90.00
#
_symmetry.space_group_name_H-M   'P 1'
#
loop_
_entity.id
_entity.type
_entity.pdbx_description
1 polymer ?
#
loop_
_entity_poly.entity_id
_entity_poly.type
_entity_poly.pdbx_seq_one_letter_code
_entity_poly.pdbx_strand_id
1 'polypeptide(L)' 'MGFAIFFLAEYINMALISVLTSIMFLGGWESFFFGLSFLDGTTLEFITEPSIFWLLLKTLFFLFIFVWLRASFPRYR' A
#
# COMPACT_ATOMS: atom_id res chain seq x y z
N MET A 1 -3.56 25.36 -18.16
CA MET A 1 -4.05 24.56 -17.00
C MET A 1 -3.90 23.03 -17.18
N GLY A 2 -3.79 22.49 -18.40
CA GLY A 2 -3.75 21.04 -18.61
C GLY A 2 -2.50 20.31 -18.07
N PHE A 3 -1.33 20.96 -18.04
CA PHE A 3 -0.09 20.35 -17.53
C PHE A 3 -0.22 19.90 -16.07
N ALA A 4 -0.73 20.77 -15.18
CA ALA A 4 -0.91 20.43 -13.77
C ALA A 4 -1.88 19.26 -13.56
N ILE A 5 -2.99 19.24 -14.33
CA ILE A 5 -3.99 18.18 -14.27
C ILE A 5 -3.41 16.86 -14.79
N PHE A 6 -2.56 16.91 -15.82
CA PHE A 6 -1.88 15.74 -16.35
C PHE A 6 -0.96 15.08 -15.31
N PHE A 7 -0.08 15.85 -14.63
CA PHE A 7 0.75 15.27 -13.55
C PHE A 7 -0.10 14.74 -12.41
N LEU A 8 -1.12 15.50 -12.00
CA LEU A 8 -2.01 15.08 -10.92
C LEU A 8 -2.69 13.74 -11.27
N ALA A 9 -3.20 13.59 -12.49
CA ALA A 9 -3.82 12.36 -12.95
C ALA A 9 -2.83 11.18 -12.97
N GLU A 10 -1.58 11.40 -13.38
CA GLU A 10 -0.54 10.36 -13.34
C GLU A 10 -0.31 9.85 -11.91
N TYR A 11 -0.15 10.76 -10.94
CA TYR A 11 0.06 10.38 -9.53
C TYR A 11 -1.17 9.73 -8.91
N ILE A 12 -2.38 10.21 -9.23
CA ILE A 12 -3.62 9.58 -8.77
C ILE A 12 -3.74 8.16 -9.31
N ASN A 13 -3.40 7.92 -10.57
CA ASN A 13 -3.44 6.58 -11.16
C ASN A 13 -2.44 5.62 -10.50
N MET A 14 -1.24 6.08 -10.16
CA MET A 14 -0.27 5.28 -9.39
C MET A 14 -0.81 4.90 -8.01
N ALA A 15 -1.41 5.86 -7.30
CA ALA A 15 -2.04 5.60 -6.01
C ALA A 15 -3.23 4.63 -6.13
N LEU A 16 -4.07 4.79 -7.15
CA LEU A 16 -5.22 3.91 -7.39
C LEU A 16 -4.78 2.46 -7.62
N ILE A 17 -3.76 2.23 -8.46
CA ILE A 17 -3.22 0.89 -8.71
C ILE A 17 -2.59 0.30 -7.45
N SER A 18 -1.91 1.11 -6.63
CA SER A 18 -1.34 0.65 -5.34
C SER A 18 -2.43 0.22 -4.34
N VAL A 19 -3.56 0.92 -4.31
CA VAL A 19 -4.72 0.58 -3.48
C VAL A 19 -5.38 -0.71 -3.99
N LEU A 20 -5.64 -0.82 -5.29
CA LEU A 20 -6.24 -2.01 -5.88
C LEU A 20 -5.37 -3.26 -5.65
N THR A 21 -4.06 -3.15 -5.84
CA THR A 21 -3.14 -4.28 -5.61
C THR A 21 -3.09 -4.68 -4.14
N SER A 22 -3.11 -3.72 -3.21
CA SER A 22 -3.20 -4.02 -1.77
C SER A 22 -4.50 -4.75 -1.40
N ILE A 23 -5.63 -4.38 -2.02
CA ILE A 23 -6.93 -5.02 -1.75
C ILE A 23 -6.98 -6.41 -2.36
N MET A 24 -6.61 -6.56 -3.63
CA MET A 24 -6.74 -7.80 -4.38
C MET A 24 -5.72 -8.88 -3.97
N PHE A 25 -4.49 -8.49 -3.63
CA PHE A 25 -3.40 -9.47 -3.39
C PHE A 25 -2.93 -9.53 -1.94
N LEU A 26 -3.09 -8.49 -1.14
CA LEU A 26 -2.62 -8.44 0.26
C LEU A 26 -3.75 -8.39 1.30
N GLY A 27 -4.94 -8.86 0.95
CA GLY A 27 -6.07 -8.96 1.89
C GLY A 27 -6.63 -7.60 2.36
N GLY A 28 -6.27 -6.50 1.69
CA GLY A 28 -6.82 -5.17 1.96
C GLY A 28 -6.68 -4.73 3.41
N TRP A 29 -7.81 -4.74 4.11
CA TRP A 29 -8.02 -4.19 5.46
C TRP A 29 -7.63 -5.19 6.55
N GLU A 30 -7.42 -6.46 6.18
CA GLU A 30 -7.03 -7.50 7.11
C GLU A 30 -5.58 -7.30 7.58
N SER A 31 -5.38 -7.51 8.88
CA SER A 31 -4.04 -7.54 9.46
C SER A 31 -3.27 -8.75 8.95
N PHE A 32 -1.99 -8.56 8.62
CA PHE A 32 -1.11 -9.67 8.22
C PHE A 32 -0.94 -10.72 9.34
N PHE A 33 -1.25 -10.33 10.59
CA PHE A 33 -1.11 -11.15 11.78
C PHE A 33 -2.43 -11.81 12.23
N PHE A 34 -3.52 -11.69 11.47
CA PHE A 34 -4.81 -12.30 11.79
C PHE A 34 -4.66 -13.84 11.86
N GLY A 35 -4.80 -14.40 13.06
CA GLY A 35 -4.70 -15.85 13.31
C GLY A 35 -3.39 -16.34 13.96
N LEU A 36 -2.46 -15.46 14.34
CA LEU A 36 -1.30 -15.84 15.14
C LEU A 36 -1.67 -15.96 16.63
N SER A 37 -1.89 -17.19 17.10
CA SER A 37 -2.22 -17.53 18.50
C SER A 37 -1.16 -17.12 19.56
N PHE A 38 -0.06 -16.48 19.15
CA PHE A 38 0.97 -15.95 20.05
C PHE A 38 0.68 -14.52 20.55
N LEU A 39 -0.25 -13.79 19.90
CA LEU A 39 -0.58 -12.41 20.27
C LEU A 39 -1.88 -12.28 21.09
N ASP A 40 -2.70 -13.33 21.16
CA ASP A 40 -3.90 -13.41 21.99
C ASP A 40 -3.50 -13.34 23.48
N GLY A 41 -3.80 -12.22 24.15
CA GLY A 41 -3.49 -11.95 25.56
C GLY A 41 -2.38 -10.91 25.81
N THR A 42 -1.86 -10.25 24.78
CA THR A 42 -0.83 -9.19 24.93
C THR A 42 -1.38 -7.79 24.64
N THR A 43 -0.73 -6.73 25.13
CA THR A 43 -1.11 -5.31 24.87
C THR A 43 -1.10 -4.89 23.40
N LEU A 44 -0.69 -5.79 22.50
CA LEU A 44 -0.59 -5.59 21.05
C LEU A 44 -1.77 -6.20 20.26
N GLU A 45 -2.82 -6.69 20.93
CA GLU A 45 -4.04 -7.20 20.29
C GLU A 45 -4.66 -6.22 19.27
N PHE A 46 -4.51 -4.91 19.50
CA PHE A 46 -4.97 -3.86 18.57
C PHE A 46 -4.35 -3.97 17.16
N ILE A 47 -3.17 -4.59 17.04
CA ILE A 47 -2.48 -4.78 15.75
C ILE A 47 -3.15 -5.90 14.93
N THR A 48 -3.83 -6.82 15.60
CA THR A 48 -4.54 -7.96 14.99
C THR A 48 -5.90 -7.53 14.42
N GLU A 49 -6.44 -6.40 14.87
CA GLU A 49 -7.74 -5.90 14.43
C GLU A 49 -7.68 -5.30 13.01
N PRO A 50 -8.64 -5.63 12.11
CA PRO A 50 -8.67 -5.06 10.78
C PRO A 50 -8.84 -3.54 10.85
N SER A 51 -7.92 -2.81 10.23
CA SER A 51 -7.89 -1.35 10.32
C SER A 51 -7.46 -0.71 9.00
N ILE A 52 -7.94 0.52 8.77
CA ILE A 52 -7.52 1.36 7.65
C ILE A 52 -6.01 1.63 7.67
N PHE A 53 -5.41 1.62 8.86
CA PHE A 53 -3.96 1.76 9.01
C PHE A 53 -3.19 0.68 8.24
N TRP A 54 -3.67 -0.57 8.25
CA TRP A 54 -3.05 -1.67 7.51
C TRP A 54 -3.12 -1.49 5.99
N LEU A 55 -4.26 -1.03 5.49
CA LEU A 55 -4.39 -0.70 4.07
C LEU A 55 -3.42 0.42 3.71
N LEU A 56 -3.38 1.50 4.49
CA LEU A 56 -2.53 2.66 4.22
C LEU A 56 -1.03 2.27 4.26
N LEU A 57 -0.62 1.43 5.21
CA LEU A 57 0.75 0.94 5.30
C LEU A 57 1.15 0.13 4.05
N LYS A 58 0.29 -0.80 3.62
CA LYS A 58 0.54 -1.63 2.43
C LYS A 58 0.55 -0.80 1.14
N THR A 59 -0.32 0.20 1.02
CA THR A 59 -0.34 1.09 -0.14
C THR A 59 0.89 1.99 -0.19
N LEU A 60 1.36 2.51 0.96
CA LEU A 60 2.62 3.24 1.04
C LEU A 60 3.82 2.37 0.64
N PHE A 61 3.83 1.10 1.03
CA PHE A 61 4.87 0.17 0.61
C PHE A 61 4.90 0.00 -0.92
N PHE A 62 3.76 -0.15 -1.57
CA PHE A 62 3.70 -0.22 -3.03
C PHE A 62 4.08 1.10 -3.71
N LEU A 63 3.64 2.24 -3.18
CA LEU A 63 4.07 3.54 -3.68
C LEU A 63 5.58 3.72 -3.56
N PHE A 64 6.17 3.26 -2.46
CA PHE A 64 7.62 3.25 -2.28
C PHE A 64 8.30 2.38 -3.35
N ILE A 65 7.77 1.19 -3.65
CA ILE A 65 8.27 0.35 -4.75
C ILE A 65 8.21 1.10 -6.08
N PHE A 66 7.12 1.79 -6.42
CA PHE A 66 7.03 2.55 -7.68
C PHE A 66 8.13 3.63 -7.79
N VAL A 67 8.38 4.36 -6.71
CA VAL A 67 9.46 5.36 -6.66
C VAL A 67 10.82 4.69 -6.75
N TRP A 68 11.02 3.57 -6.05
CA TRP A 68 12.28 2.83 -6.04
C TRP A 68 12.61 2.22 -7.40
N LEU A 69 11.62 1.62 -8.08
CA LEU A 69 11.77 1.09 -9.44
C LEU A 69 12.11 2.19 -10.43
N ARG A 70 11.46 3.35 -10.33
CA ARG A 70 11.75 4.53 -11.15
C ARG A 70 13.17 5.04 -10.94
N ALA A 71 13.70 4.94 -9.72
CA ALA A 71 15.06 5.37 -9.39
C ALA A 71 16.14 4.35 -9.80
N SER A 72 15.82 3.06 -9.77
CA SER A 72 16.83 1.99 -9.93
C SER A 72 17.03 1.56 -11.38
N PHE A 73 15.98 1.54 -12.20
CA PHE A 73 16.08 1.01 -13.56
C PHE A 73 16.50 2.09 -14.56
N PRO A 74 17.54 1.82 -15.39
CA PRO A 74 17.83 2.66 -16.54
C PRO A 74 16.62 2.67 -17.46
N ARG A 75 16.27 3.85 -17.98
CA ARG A 75 15.15 3.98 -18.91
C ARG A 75 15.39 3.06 -20.11
N TYR A 76 14.47 2.13 -20.34
CA TYR A 76 14.46 1.34 -21.56
C TYR A 76 14.25 2.28 -22.75
N ARG A 77 15.13 2.18 -23.74
CA ARG A 77 15.11 2.97 -24.97
C ARG A 77 14.73 2.07 -26.13
#